data_AF-A0AAV2I2Z4-F1
#
_entry.id   AF-A0AAV2I2Z4-F1
#
_cell.length_a   1.000
_cell.length_b   1.000
_cell.length_c   1.000
_cell.angle_alpha   90.00
_cell.angle_beta   90.00
_cell.angle_gamma   90.00
#
_symmetry.space_group_name_H-M   'P 1'
#
loop_
_entity.id
_entity.type
_entity.pdbx_description
1 polymer ?
#
loop_
_entity_poly.entity_id
_entity_poly.type
_entity_poly.pdbx_seq_one_letter_code
_entity_poly.pdbx_strand_id
1 'polypeptide(L)'
;MKLPGHGWLGVAVEEFIYFLHSTDQQIKRSDPRRWKCLLENLICFPKKDKIEHVCSFDLSILVFCSVVIKGVDETAVHCFDTRSQAWTRLDSLGGSAKNMHSFNKENQLYILQANGNLWEI
;
A
#
# COMPACT_ATOMS: atom_id res chain seq x y z
N MET A 1 -13.49 -15.74 9.34
CA MET A 1 -13.13 -14.77 8.28
C MET A 1 -12.29 -15.49 7.25
N LYS A 2 -12.71 -15.55 5.97
CA LYS A 2 -11.85 -16.07 4.91
C LYS A 2 -10.98 -14.91 4.42
N LEU A 3 -9.72 -14.91 4.80
CA LEU A 3 -8.77 -13.92 4.32
C LEU A 3 -8.62 -14.05 2.80
N PRO A 4 -8.36 -12.93 2.09
CA PRO A 4 -7.98 -12.99 0.70
C PRO A 4 -6.76 -13.90 0.50
N GLY A 5 -6.73 -14.65 -0.60
CA GLY A 5 -5.69 -15.63 -0.89
C GLY A 5 -4.38 -15.01 -1.37
N HIS A 6 -3.64 -15.75 -2.21
CA HIS A 6 -2.41 -15.22 -2.83
C HIS A 6 -2.65 -13.92 -3.59
N GLY A 7 -1.61 -13.08 -3.64
CA GLY A 7 -1.62 -11.81 -4.40
C GLY A 7 -2.22 -10.62 -3.65
N TRP A 8 -2.70 -10.80 -2.42
CA TRP A 8 -3.21 -9.71 -1.59
C TRP A 8 -2.16 -9.23 -0.58
N LEU A 9 -2.06 -7.92 -0.46
CA LEU A 9 -1.26 -7.21 0.54
C LEU A 9 -2.21 -6.63 1.59
N GLY A 10 -1.88 -6.81 2.87
CA GLY A 10 -2.73 -6.39 3.98
C GLY A 10 -2.10 -5.25 4.78
N VAL A 11 -2.91 -4.26 5.16
CA VAL A 11 -2.49 -3.16 6.03
C VAL A 11 -3.62 -2.79 7.00
N ALA A 12 -3.27 -2.54 8.26
CA ALA A 12 -4.22 -2.03 9.24
C ALA A 12 -4.15 -0.50 9.29
N VAL A 13 -5.32 0.14 9.23
CA VAL A 13 -5.47 1.59 9.42
C VAL A 13 -6.66 1.79 10.34
N GLU A 14 -6.42 2.46 11.47
CA GLU A 14 -7.37 2.58 12.58
C GLU A 14 -7.97 1.22 12.99
N GLU A 15 -9.29 1.08 12.85
CA GLU A 15 -10.06 -0.07 13.29
C GLU A 15 -10.34 -1.06 12.15
N PHE A 16 -9.79 -0.82 10.95
CA PHE A 16 -10.04 -1.60 9.75
C PHE A 16 -8.77 -2.27 9.22
N ILE A 17 -8.98 -3.39 8.53
CA ILE A 17 -7.94 -4.03 7.72
C ILE A 17 -8.29 -3.81 6.25
N TYR A 18 -7.31 -3.32 5.50
CA TYR A 18 -7.40 -3.12 4.06
C TYR A 18 -6.58 -4.18 3.36
N PHE A 19 -7.12 -4.68 2.25
CA PHE A 19 -6.51 -5.66 1.39
C PHE A 19 -6.43 -5.09 -0.01
N LEU A 20 -5.22 -5.03 -0.57
CA LEU A 20 -4.95 -4.52 -1.91
C LEU A 20 -4.43 -5.67 -2.76
N HIS A 21 -5.06 -5.93 -3.91
CA HIS A 21 -4.56 -6.94 -4.82
C HIS A 21 -3.39 -6.40 -5.65
N SER A 22 -2.30 -7.14 -5.67
CA SER A 22 -1.03 -6.75 -6.30
C SER A 22 -1.14 -6.41 -7.79
N THR A 23 -2.08 -7.01 -8.52
CA THR A 23 -2.23 -6.81 -9.98
C THR A 23 -3.64 -6.37 -10.42
N ASP A 24 -4.66 -6.64 -9.60
CA ASP A 24 -6.06 -6.55 -10.06
C ASP A 24 -6.70 -5.23 -9.67
N GLN A 25 -5.93 -4.33 -9.06
CA GLN A 25 -6.36 -3.01 -8.57
C GLN A 25 -7.50 -3.04 -7.55
N GLN A 26 -7.97 -4.21 -7.15
CA GLN A 26 -9.03 -4.35 -6.19
C GLN A 26 -8.54 -3.96 -4.80
N ILE A 27 -9.37 -3.18 -4.13
CA ILE A 27 -9.20 -2.88 -2.70
C ILE A 27 -10.43 -3.39 -1.99
N LYS A 28 -10.20 -4.10 -0.89
CA LYS A 28 -11.25 -4.54 0.01
C LYS A 28 -10.94 -4.06 1.42
N ARG A 29 -11.98 -3.67 2.15
CA ARG A 29 -11.89 -3.29 3.56
C ARG A 29 -12.67 -4.27 4.40
N SER A 30 -12.16 -4.53 5.60
CA SER A 30 -12.73 -5.45 6.56
C SER A 30 -12.77 -4.80 7.94
N ASP A 31 -13.93 -4.84 8.60
CA ASP A 31 -14.08 -4.50 10.01
C ASP A 31 -13.99 -5.78 10.85
N PRO A 32 -12.85 -6.06 11.51
CA PRO A 32 -12.64 -7.30 12.24
C PRO A 32 -13.54 -7.44 13.47
N ARG A 33 -14.18 -6.37 13.93
CA ARG A 33 -15.05 -6.38 15.12
C ARG A 33 -16.47 -6.83 14.80
N ARG A 34 -16.87 -6.79 13.53
CA ARG A 34 -18.20 -7.25 13.11
C ARG A 34 -18.24 -8.76 13.04
N TRP A 35 -19.23 -9.36 13.70
CA TRP A 35 -19.45 -10.81 13.77
C TRP A 35 -19.48 -11.49 12.40
N LYS A 36 -19.99 -10.79 11.38
CA LYS A 36 -19.81 -11.12 9.98
C LYS A 36 -18.82 -10.11 9.40
N CYS A 37 -17.55 -10.50 9.38
CA CYS A 37 -16.46 -9.73 8.81
C CYS A 37 -16.69 -9.63 7.28
N LEU A 38 -17.42 -8.59 6.87
CA LEU A 38 -17.77 -8.36 5.46
C LEU A 38 -16.62 -7.64 4.78
N LEU A 39 -16.26 -8.13 3.59
CA LEU A 39 -15.32 -7.45 2.70
C LEU A 39 -16.11 -6.44 1.85
N GLU A 40 -15.93 -5.17 2.16
CA GLU A 40 -16.48 -4.06 1.38
C GLU A 40 -15.51 -3.72 0.25
N ASN A 41 -16.00 -3.64 -0.98
CA ASN A 41 -15.19 -3.18 -2.11
C ASN A 41 -15.07 -1.66 -2.06
N LEU A 42 -13.85 -1.15 -2.23
CA LEU A 42 -13.57 0.28 -2.32
C LEU A 42 -13.24 0.69 -3.75
N ILE A 43 -13.02 1.99 -3.97
CA ILE A 43 -12.55 2.54 -5.23
C ILE A 43 -11.23 1.85 -5.62
N CYS A 44 -11.21 1.25 -6.81
CA CYS A 44 -10.04 0.55 -7.32
C CYS A 44 -8.81 1.46 -7.42
N PHE A 45 -7.63 0.86 -7.29
CA PHE A 45 -6.36 1.53 -7.56
C PHE A 45 -6.31 2.00 -9.02
N PRO A 46 -5.98 3.28 -9.32
CA PRO A 46 -6.13 3.85 -10.67
C PRO A 46 -5.09 3.37 -11.70
N LYS A 47 -4.10 2.58 -11.32
CA LYS A 47 -2.97 2.18 -12.17
C LYS A 47 -2.82 0.67 -12.27
N LYS A 48 -2.34 0.19 -13.42
CA LYS A 48 -2.07 -1.24 -13.67
C LYS A 48 -0.70 -1.70 -13.17
N ASP A 49 0.02 -0.84 -12.48
CA ASP A 49 1.35 -1.14 -11.97
C ASP A 49 1.25 -2.17 -10.85
N LYS A 50 2.24 -3.07 -10.80
CA LYS A 50 2.28 -4.11 -9.78
C LYS A 50 2.58 -3.46 -8.42
N ILE A 51 1.64 -3.60 -7.49
CA ILE A 51 1.85 -3.20 -6.09
C ILE A 51 2.80 -4.22 -5.46
N GLU A 52 3.93 -3.73 -4.95
CA GLU A 52 4.95 -4.55 -4.30
C GLU A 52 4.91 -4.41 -2.78
N HIS A 53 4.55 -3.23 -2.27
CA HIS A 53 4.50 -2.95 -0.84
C HIS A 53 3.37 -1.98 -0.48
N VAL A 54 2.86 -2.12 0.73
CA VAL A 54 1.85 -1.22 1.31
C VAL A 54 2.18 -0.96 2.77
N CYS A 55 1.94 0.26 3.24
CA CYS A 55 2.03 0.58 4.66
C CYS A 55 1.02 1.66 5.05
N SER A 56 0.79 1.78 6.35
CA SER A 56 -0.04 2.84 6.92
C SER A 56 0.81 4.04 7.30
N PHE A 57 0.29 5.23 7.02
CA PHE A 57 0.84 6.51 7.46
C PHE A 57 -0.33 7.40 7.86
N ASP A 58 -0.42 7.71 9.16
CA ASP A 58 -1.61 8.32 9.77
C ASP A 58 -2.92 7.61 9.35
N LEU A 59 -3.84 8.36 8.73
CA LEU A 59 -5.13 7.88 8.21
C LEU A 59 -5.08 7.52 6.73
N SER A 60 -3.89 7.26 6.21
CA SER A 60 -3.66 6.95 4.80
C SER A 60 -2.94 5.63 4.61
N ILE A 61 -3.12 5.06 3.42
CA ILE A 61 -2.37 3.90 2.96
C ILE A 61 -1.41 4.37 1.88
N LEU A 62 -0.12 4.17 2.11
CA LEU A 62 0.89 4.33 1.08
C LEU A 62 1.04 3.02 0.30
N VAL A 63 1.11 3.15 -1.01
CA VAL A 63 1.19 2.05 -1.97
C VAL A 63 2.40 2.27 -2.85
N PHE A 64 3.28 1.28 -2.88
CA PHE A 64 4.55 1.33 -3.59
C PHE A 64 4.52 0.34 -4.74
N CYS A 65 4.61 0.87 -5.95
CA CYS A 65 4.59 0.08 -7.17
C CYS A 65 5.96 0.09 -7.83
N SER A 66 6.41 -1.05 -8.35
CA SER A 66 7.60 -1.06 -9.22
C SER A 66 7.23 -0.52 -10.58
N VAL A 67 7.97 0.49 -11.04
CA VAL A 67 7.82 1.08 -12.38
C VAL A 67 9.18 1.19 -13.05
N VAL A 68 9.19 1.11 -14.39
CA VAL A 68 10.41 1.29 -15.18
C VAL A 68 10.29 2.60 -15.94
N ILE A 69 11.13 3.57 -15.62
CA ILE A 69 11.15 4.88 -16.27
C ILE A 69 12.48 5.03 -17.00
N LYS A 70 12.41 5.16 -18.33
CA LYS A 70 13.60 5.26 -19.21
C LYS A 70 14.63 4.13 -19.00
N GLY A 71 14.16 2.93 -18.68
CA GLY A 71 15.01 1.75 -18.44
C GLY A 71 15.61 1.66 -17.03
N VAL A 72 15.25 2.56 -16.12
CA VAL A 72 15.67 2.54 -14.72
C VAL A 72 14.52 2.08 -13.84
N ASP A 73 14.81 1.17 -12.91
CA ASP A 73 13.85 0.74 -11.89
C ASP A 73 13.62 1.87 -10.88
N GLU A 74 12.37 2.30 -10.79
CA GLU A 74 11.88 3.28 -9.84
C GLU A 74 10.70 2.73 -9.04
N THR A 75 10.36 3.44 -7.97
CA THR A 75 9.21 3.13 -7.12
C THR A 75 8.20 4.25 -7.20
N ALA A 76 7.03 3.98 -7.77
CA ALA A 76 5.91 4.92 -7.73
C ALA A 76 5.18 4.81 -6.38
N VAL A 77 5.13 5.92 -5.64
CA VAL A 77 4.35 6.07 -4.41
C VAL A 77 2.96 6.67 -4.66
N HIS A 78 1.92 5.98 -4.22
CA HIS A 78 0.55 6.46 -4.21
C HIS A 78 0.03 6.53 -2.78
N CYS A 79 -0.86 7.47 -2.52
CA CYS A 79 -1.53 7.62 -1.24
C CYS A 79 -3.04 7.41 -1.44
N PHE A 80 -3.63 6.55 -0.62
CA PHE A 80 -5.07 6.42 -0.48
C PHE A 80 -5.49 7.00 0.87
N ASP A 81 -6.15 8.16 0.85
CA ASP A 81 -6.74 8.75 2.05
C ASP A 81 -8.02 7.98 2.39
N THR A 82 -8.04 7.33 3.56
CA THR A 82 -9.13 6.43 3.93
C THR A 82 -10.43 7.15 4.30
N ARG A 83 -10.38 8.45 4.63
CA ARG A 83 -11.55 9.26 5.00
C ARG A 83 -12.31 9.72 3.78
N SER A 84 -11.57 10.26 2.81
CA SER A 84 -12.10 10.74 1.53
C SER A 84 -12.25 9.63 0.50
N GLN A 85 -11.63 8.47 0.74
CA GLN A 85 -11.51 7.36 -0.21
C GLN A 85 -10.95 7.79 -1.56
N ALA A 86 -9.99 8.71 -1.53
CA ALA A 86 -9.40 9.31 -2.72
C ALA A 86 -7.94 8.89 -2.89
N TRP A 87 -7.55 8.73 -4.15
CA TRP A 87 -6.18 8.42 -4.54
C TRP A 87 -5.44 9.69 -4.94
N THR A 88 -4.22 9.84 -4.42
CA THR A 88 -3.28 10.88 -4.83
C THR A 88 -1.97 10.21 -5.27
N ARG A 89 -1.45 10.58 -6.44
CA ARG A 89 -0.08 10.23 -6.83
C ARG A 89 0.85 11.18 -6.08
N LEU A 90 1.78 10.62 -5.31
CA LEU A 90 2.85 11.38 -4.66
C LEU A 90 4.05 11.42 -5.63
N ASP A 91 5.24 11.08 -5.15
CA ASP A 91 6.48 11.13 -5.92
C ASP A 91 7.02 9.73 -6.28
N SER A 92 8.06 9.68 -7.10
CA SER A 92 8.86 8.48 -7.33
C SER A 92 10.06 8.44 -6.39
N LEU A 93 10.37 7.25 -5.87
CA LEU A 93 11.64 6.99 -5.20
C LEU A 93 12.59 6.29 -6.18
N GLY A 94 13.88 6.59 -6.07
CA GLY A 94 14.91 5.87 -6.81
C GLY A 94 15.01 4.43 -6.34
N GLY A 95 15.16 3.49 -7.27
CA GLY A 95 15.29 2.06 -6.98
C GLY A 95 13.95 1.32 -6.90
N SER A 96 14.03 0.00 -6.86
CA SER A 96 12.87 -0.89 -6.93
C SER A 96 12.06 -0.93 -5.62
N ALA A 97 10.75 -1.16 -5.75
CA ALA A 97 9.84 -1.38 -4.63
C ALA A 97 9.85 -2.84 -4.14
N LYS A 98 10.53 -3.74 -4.86
CA LYS A 98 10.59 -5.17 -4.52
C LYS A 98 11.30 -5.37 -3.18
N ASN A 99 10.72 -6.21 -2.34
CA ASN A 99 11.23 -6.54 -1.01
C ASN A 99 11.46 -5.29 -0.14
N MET A 100 10.61 -4.27 -0.29
CA MET A 100 10.58 -3.13 0.62
C MET A 100 10.07 -3.56 2.00
N HIS A 101 10.59 -2.88 3.01
CA HIS A 101 10.11 -2.97 4.38
C HIS A 101 9.80 -1.58 4.91
N SER A 102 8.77 -1.47 5.73
CA SER A 102 8.39 -0.21 6.36
C SER A 102 8.15 -0.40 7.84
N PHE A 103 8.53 0.59 8.64
CA PHE A 103 8.23 0.62 10.07
C PHE A 103 8.08 2.06 10.56
N ASN A 104 7.29 2.22 11.61
CA ASN A 104 7.09 3.51 12.25
C ASN A 104 7.94 3.62 13.51
N LYS A 105 8.54 4.78 13.75
CA LYS A 105 9.23 5.13 15.00
C LYS A 105 9.01 6.61 15.31
N GLU A 106 8.57 6.93 16.53
CA GLU A 106 8.49 8.31 17.03
C GLU A 106 7.79 9.30 16.06
N ASN A 107 6.67 8.86 15.47
CA ASN A 107 5.86 9.59 14.48
C ASN A 107 6.48 9.75 13.08
N GLN A 108 7.56 9.03 12.78
CA GLN A 108 8.17 8.99 11.46
C GLN A 108 7.98 7.63 10.82
N LEU A 109 7.84 7.64 9.50
CA LEU A 109 7.78 6.42 8.70
C LEU A 109 9.11 6.19 8.00
N TYR A 110 9.69 5.02 8.25
CA TYR A 110 10.92 4.58 7.61
C TYR A 110 10.61 3.54 6.54
N ILE A 111 11.20 3.72 5.36
CA ILE A 111 11.12 2.77 4.24
C ILE A 111 12.53 2.28 3.90
N LEU A 112 12.77 0.98 4.04
CA LEU A 112 14.01 0.30 3.68
C LEU A 112 13.82 -0.48 2.38
N GLN A 113 14.63 -0.16 1.37
CA GLN A 113 14.68 -0.89 0.10
C GLN A 113 15.72 -2.02 0.13
N ALA A 114 15.54 -3.02 -0.74
CA ALA A 114 16.47 -4.15 -0.86
C ALA A 114 17.90 -3.75 -1.26
N ASN A 115 18.07 -2.59 -1.89
CA ASN A 115 19.38 -2.03 -2.24
C ASN A 115 20.07 -1.29 -1.08
N GLY A 116 19.45 -1.23 0.11
CA GLY A 116 19.97 -0.57 1.29
C GLY A 116 19.60 0.91 1.42
N ASN A 117 18.86 1.49 0.48
CA ASN A 117 18.34 2.84 0.62
C ASN A 117 17.33 2.90 1.77
N LEU A 118 17.50 3.90 2.65
CA LEU A 118 16.57 4.21 3.73
C LEU A 118 15.96 5.58 3.46
N TRP A 119 14.63 5.64 3.45
CA TRP A 119 13.86 6.87 3.35
C TRP A 119 13.15 7.13 4.66
N GLU A 120 13.13 8.39 5.09
CA GLU A 120 12.40 8.89 6.24
C GLU A 120 11.32 9.85 5.72
N ILE A 121 10.08 9.63 6.15
CA ILE A 121 8.89 10.40 5.76
C ILE A 121 8.26 11.00 7.02
#